data_AF-A0A3M2EQ56-F1
#
_entry.id   AF-A0A3M2EQ56-F1
#
_cell.length_a   1.000
_cell.length_b   1.000
_cell.length_c   1.000
_cell.angle_alpha   90.00
_cell.angle_beta   90.00
_cell.angle_gamma   90.00
#
_symmetry.space_group_name_H-M   'P 1'
#
loop_
_entity.id
_entity.type
_entity.pdbx_description
1 polymer ?
#
loop_
_entity_poly.entity_id
_entity_poly.type
_entity_poly.pdbx_seq_one_letter_code
_entity_poly.pdbx_strand_id
1 'polypeptide(L)'
;MKRGERFIAGAVALVVVVALGKALLFPPESPKERDSIPFYSTADHDLQVRAADLYRRLGCRDCHSLWGVRNITRFVPAPALDGIGSWRSEEWLYRYFSSRNPQRMLPSRLKPKYRMPSYAHLPKEQRRLLARYFASLKVKDWYLKQARAAEYEKLTGRKPPEEGKAAEPEH
;
A
#
# COMPACT_ATOMS: atom_id res chain seq x y z
N MET A 1 -29.40 -17.58 -48.84
CA MET A 1 -28.78 -18.14 -47.62
C MET A 1 -28.68 -19.64 -47.73
N LYS A 2 -27.47 -20.19 -47.65
CA LYS A 2 -27.25 -21.64 -47.69
C LYS A 2 -27.78 -22.27 -46.38
N ARG A 3 -28.22 -23.53 -46.39
CA ARG A 3 -28.82 -24.20 -45.20
C ARG A 3 -27.94 -24.09 -43.94
N GLY A 4 -26.62 -24.14 -44.07
CA GLY A 4 -25.68 -24.00 -42.95
C GLY A 4 -25.66 -22.60 -42.31
N GLU A 5 -25.94 -21.56 -43.08
CA GLU A 5 -25.91 -20.15 -42.65
C GLU A 5 -27.08 -19.82 -41.72
N ARG A 6 -28.24 -20.44 -41.97
CA ARG A 6 -29.44 -20.31 -41.12
C ARG A 6 -29.27 -21.01 -39.78
N PHE A 7 -28.52 -22.13 -39.77
CA PHE A 7 -28.18 -22.84 -38.53
C PHE A 7 -27.25 -22.00 -37.64
N ILE A 8 -26.22 -21.38 -38.24
CA ILE A 8 -25.30 -20.51 -37.52
C ILE A 8 -26.04 -19.29 -36.97
N ALA A 9 -26.88 -18.63 -37.79
CA ALA A 9 -27.67 -17.50 -37.34
C ALA A 9 -28.62 -17.85 -36.17
N GLY A 10 -29.26 -19.01 -36.22
CA GLY A 10 -30.11 -19.50 -35.12
C GLY A 10 -29.33 -19.78 -33.84
N ALA A 11 -28.15 -20.41 -33.95
CA ALA A 11 -27.29 -20.67 -32.79
C ALA A 11 -26.77 -19.38 -32.14
N VAL A 12 -26.37 -18.39 -32.95
CA VAL A 12 -25.92 -17.08 -32.46
C VAL A 12 -27.07 -16.34 -31.78
N ALA A 13 -28.26 -16.32 -32.39
CA ALA A 13 -29.43 -15.69 -31.79
C ALA A 13 -29.79 -16.32 -30.44
N LEU A 14 -29.73 -17.65 -30.33
CA LEU A 14 -29.96 -18.36 -29.07
C LEU A 14 -28.94 -17.96 -27.99
N VAL A 15 -27.65 -17.92 -28.32
CA VAL A 15 -26.59 -17.52 -27.37
C VAL A 15 -26.82 -16.09 -26.89
N VAL A 16 -27.17 -15.17 -27.79
CA VAL A 16 -27.45 -13.77 -27.46
C VAL A 16 -28.65 -13.65 -26.53
N VAL A 17 -29.75 -14.36 -26.82
CA VAL A 17 -30.96 -14.36 -25.98
C VAL A 17 -30.67 -14.96 -24.60
N VAL A 18 -29.91 -16.05 -24.52
CA VAL A 18 -29.51 -16.67 -23.25
C VAL A 18 -28.61 -15.73 -22.45
N ALA A 19 -27.67 -15.05 -23.08
CA ALA A 19 -26.79 -14.08 -22.41
C ALA A 19 -27.57 -12.88 -21.86
N LEU A 20 -28.49 -12.32 -22.65
CA LEU A 20 -29.38 -11.23 -22.24
C LEU A 20 -30.31 -11.67 -21.09
N GLY A 21 -30.93 -12.84 -21.22
CA GLY A 21 -31.79 -13.42 -20.18
C GLY A 21 -31.03 -13.63 -18.87
N LYS A 22 -29.79 -14.17 -18.95
CA LYS A 22 -28.93 -14.30 -17.76
C LYS A 22 -28.57 -12.96 -17.14
N ALA A 23 -28.22 -11.95 -17.93
CA ALA A 23 -27.85 -10.63 -17.41
C ALA A 23 -29.04 -9.92 -16.72
N LEU A 24 -30.26 -10.13 -17.21
CA LEU A 24 -31.48 -9.57 -16.61
C LEU A 24 -31.93 -10.33 -15.35
N LEU A 25 -31.80 -11.66 -15.34
CA LEU A 25 -32.20 -12.50 -14.21
C LEU A 25 -31.15 -12.57 -13.09
N PHE A 26 -29.88 -12.41 -13.44
CA PHE A 26 -28.74 -12.44 -12.54
C PHE A 26 -27.87 -11.21 -12.80
N PRO A 27 -28.31 -10.00 -12.37
CA PRO A 27 -27.48 -8.82 -12.49
C PRO A 27 -26.13 -9.08 -11.80
N PRO A 28 -25.00 -8.65 -12.39
CA PRO A 28 -23.71 -8.82 -11.75
C PRO A 28 -23.76 -8.16 -10.36
N GLU A 29 -23.42 -8.93 -9.32
CA GLU A 29 -23.29 -8.36 -7.98
C GLU A 29 -22.32 -7.17 -8.05
N SER A 30 -22.70 -6.04 -7.45
CA SER A 30 -21.78 -4.91 -7.28
C SER A 30 -20.46 -5.44 -6.69
N PRO A 31 -19.28 -5.01 -7.18
CA PRO A 31 -18.01 -5.48 -6.65
C PRO A 31 -18.05 -5.40 -5.14
N LYS A 32 -17.83 -6.53 -4.46
CA LYS A 32 -17.90 -6.55 -2.99
C LYS A 32 -16.84 -5.59 -2.49
N GLU A 33 -17.03 -4.90 -1.37
CA GLU A 33 -16.06 -3.91 -0.87
C GLU A 33 -14.63 -4.46 -0.72
N ARG A 34 -14.48 -5.79 -0.60
CA ARG A 34 -13.20 -6.53 -0.63
C ARG A 34 -12.46 -6.49 -1.99
N ASP A 35 -13.15 -6.15 -3.06
CA ASP A 35 -12.60 -6.01 -4.42
C ASP A 35 -12.13 -4.56 -4.71
N SER A 36 -12.29 -3.65 -3.74
CA SER A 36 -11.86 -2.26 -3.86
C SER A 36 -10.39 -2.05 -3.43
N ILE A 37 -9.76 -0.98 -3.93
CA ILE A 37 -8.39 -0.61 -3.52
C ILE A 37 -8.38 -0.30 -2.01
N PRO A 38 -7.61 -1.02 -1.19
CA PRO A 38 -7.70 -0.90 0.26
C PRO A 38 -7.03 0.35 0.82
N PHE A 39 -6.26 1.09 0.01
CA PHE A 39 -5.46 2.23 0.43
C PHE A 39 -6.11 3.55 0.01
N TYR A 40 -6.10 4.53 0.91
CA TYR A 40 -6.64 5.87 0.66
C TYR A 40 -5.87 6.93 1.46
N SER A 41 -6.09 8.20 1.17
CA SER A 41 -5.44 9.33 1.86
C SER A 41 -6.50 10.27 2.40
N THR A 42 -6.31 10.74 3.63
CA THR A 42 -7.14 11.78 4.24
C THR A 42 -6.51 13.18 4.14
N ALA A 43 -5.35 13.31 3.48
CA ALA A 43 -4.71 14.62 3.26
C ALA A 43 -5.55 15.49 2.33
N ASP A 44 -5.59 16.78 2.63
CA ASP A 44 -6.03 17.80 1.67
C ASP A 44 -5.03 17.93 0.51
N HIS A 45 -5.46 18.63 -0.55
CA HIS A 45 -4.70 18.77 -1.77
C HIS A 45 -3.34 19.48 -1.58
N ASP A 46 -3.29 20.56 -0.78
CA ASP A 46 -2.06 21.31 -0.54
C ASP A 46 -1.02 20.46 0.20
N LEU A 47 -1.46 19.76 1.25
CA LEU A 47 -0.62 18.82 1.98
C LEU A 47 -0.06 17.74 1.05
N GLN A 48 -0.90 17.15 0.20
CA GLN A 48 -0.48 16.10 -0.73
C GLN A 48 0.56 16.61 -1.73
N VAL A 49 0.35 17.79 -2.34
CA VAL A 49 1.27 18.36 -3.34
C VAL A 49 2.62 18.65 -2.72
N ARG A 50 2.65 19.38 -1.61
CA ARG A 50 3.90 19.78 -0.93
C ARG A 50 4.68 18.58 -0.40
N ALA A 51 3.99 17.61 0.20
CA ALA A 51 4.64 16.43 0.72
C ALA A 51 5.13 15.50 -0.39
N ALA A 52 4.37 15.33 -1.48
CA ALA A 52 4.80 14.54 -2.63
C ALA A 52 6.07 15.11 -3.29
N ASP A 53 6.18 16.43 -3.33
CA ASP A 53 7.36 17.12 -3.83
C ASP A 53 8.60 16.87 -2.94
N LEU A 54 8.47 17.04 -1.63
CA LEU A 54 9.54 16.71 -0.68
C LEU A 54 9.90 15.21 -0.70
N TYR A 55 8.91 14.33 -0.75
CA TYR A 55 9.06 12.88 -0.88
C TYR A 55 9.89 12.48 -2.10
N ARG A 56 9.68 13.13 -3.25
CA ARG A 56 10.48 12.90 -4.46
C ARG A 56 11.90 13.41 -4.30
N ARG A 57 12.09 14.64 -3.80
CA ARG A 57 13.43 15.24 -3.60
C ARG A 57 14.31 14.42 -2.66
N LEU A 58 13.72 13.85 -1.61
CA LEU A 58 14.43 13.01 -0.64
C LEU A 58 14.73 11.59 -1.16
N GLY A 59 14.32 11.25 -2.39
CA GLY A 59 14.61 9.95 -2.99
C GLY A 59 13.87 8.79 -2.35
N CYS A 60 12.75 9.02 -1.65
CA CYS A 60 12.06 7.97 -0.91
C CYS A 60 11.62 6.79 -1.80
N ARG A 61 11.31 7.05 -3.08
CA ARG A 61 10.95 6.06 -4.11
C ARG A 61 12.06 5.07 -4.45
N ASP A 62 13.31 5.39 -4.11
CA ASP A 62 14.45 4.51 -4.37
C ASP A 62 14.40 3.25 -3.49
N CYS A 63 13.72 3.36 -2.35
CA CYS A 63 13.55 2.24 -1.43
C CYS A 63 12.09 1.80 -1.30
N HIS A 64 11.17 2.75 -1.17
CA HIS A 64 9.77 2.49 -0.87
C HIS A 64 8.87 2.55 -2.10
N SER A 65 7.82 1.74 -2.10
CA SER A 65 6.66 1.95 -2.96
C SER A 65 5.62 2.81 -2.25
N LEU A 66 4.91 3.63 -3.04
CA LEU A 66 3.75 4.38 -2.60
C LEU A 66 2.77 4.49 -3.78
N TRP A 67 1.52 4.10 -3.62
CA TRP A 67 0.50 3.99 -4.67
C TRP A 67 0.93 3.07 -5.82
N GLY A 68 1.65 1.99 -5.49
CA GLY A 68 2.24 1.09 -6.48
C GLY A 68 3.44 1.69 -7.25
N VAL A 69 3.79 2.96 -7.01
CA VAL A 69 4.90 3.63 -7.68
C VAL A 69 6.18 3.49 -6.86
N ARG A 70 7.24 2.99 -7.49
CA ARG A 70 8.60 2.90 -6.97
C ARG A 70 9.62 3.19 -8.05
N ASN A 71 10.88 3.39 -7.69
CA ASN A 71 11.97 3.37 -8.64
C ASN A 71 12.15 1.93 -9.17
N ILE A 72 12.07 1.76 -10.49
CA ILE A 72 12.16 0.45 -11.17
C ILE A 72 13.61 -0.03 -11.33
N THR A 73 14.59 0.86 -11.26
CA THR A 73 16.02 0.50 -11.38
C THR A 73 16.66 0.19 -10.03
N ARG A 74 15.96 0.47 -8.92
CA ARG A 74 16.42 0.18 -7.55
C ARG A 74 15.47 -0.79 -6.84
N PHE A 75 15.95 -2.02 -6.64
CA PHE A 75 15.20 -3.04 -5.92
C PHE A 75 15.66 -3.18 -4.46
N VAL A 76 15.25 -2.24 -3.61
CA VAL A 76 15.35 -2.41 -2.16
C VAL A 76 14.04 -3.03 -1.64
N PRO A 77 14.09 -4.08 -0.80
CA PRO A 77 12.89 -4.71 -0.24
C PRO A 77 12.39 -3.96 0.99
N ALA A 78 12.21 -2.64 0.89
CA ALA A 78 11.62 -1.85 1.98
C ALA A 78 10.08 -2.03 2.01
N PRO A 79 9.43 -1.82 3.17
CA PRO A 79 7.98 -1.83 3.26
C PRO A 79 7.31 -0.81 2.33
N ALA A 80 6.10 -1.11 1.85
CA ALA A 80 5.27 -0.11 1.19
C ALA A 80 4.86 0.98 2.21
N LEU A 81 4.73 2.22 1.75
CA LEU A 81 4.28 3.34 2.60
C LEU A 81 2.76 3.49 2.60
N ASP A 82 2.07 2.75 1.72
CA ASP A 82 0.61 2.70 1.63
C ASP A 82 -0.01 2.30 2.98
N GLY A 83 -0.92 3.14 3.48
CA GLY A 83 -1.67 2.87 4.70
C GLY A 83 -0.92 2.99 6.03
N ILE A 84 0.38 3.35 6.02
CA ILE A 84 1.24 3.41 7.23
C ILE A 84 0.64 4.24 8.37
N GLY A 85 -0.11 5.29 8.04
CA GLY A 85 -0.79 6.16 8.99
C GLY A 85 -1.94 5.48 9.77
N SER A 86 -2.29 4.23 9.44
CA SER A 86 -3.29 3.46 10.17
C SER A 86 -2.72 2.75 11.40
N TRP A 87 -1.39 2.59 11.48
CA TRP A 87 -0.72 2.00 12.65
C TRP A 87 0.48 2.81 13.15
N ARG A 88 0.84 3.91 12.47
CA ARG A 88 1.81 4.91 12.95
C ARG A 88 1.13 6.27 13.05
N SER A 89 1.10 6.84 14.24
CA SER A 89 0.59 8.20 14.44
C SER A 89 1.53 9.23 13.82
N GLU A 90 1.00 10.43 13.55
CA GLU A 90 1.80 11.58 13.12
C GLU A 90 2.97 11.84 14.08
N GLU A 91 2.72 11.83 15.38
CA GLU A 91 3.75 12.08 16.37
C GLU A 91 4.84 10.97 16.34
N TRP A 92 4.45 9.70 16.17
CA TRP A 92 5.42 8.62 16.01
C TRP A 92 6.28 8.84 14.75
N LEU A 93 5.66 9.20 13.63
CA LEU A 93 6.35 9.46 12.36
C LEU A 93 7.28 10.68 12.46
N TYR A 94 6.84 11.75 13.11
CA TYR A 94 7.66 12.93 13.37
C TYR A 94 8.89 12.55 14.19
N ARG A 95 8.73 11.78 15.29
CA ARG A 95 9.87 11.29 16.07
C ARG A 95 10.81 10.41 15.24
N TYR A 96 10.25 9.54 14.41
CA TYR A 96 11.03 8.67 13.53
C TYR A 96 11.89 9.47 12.54
N PHE A 97 11.29 10.45 11.83
CA PHE A 97 12.03 11.34 10.93
C PHE A 97 13.02 12.26 11.67
N SER A 98 12.76 12.55 12.95
CA SER A 98 13.65 13.35 13.79
C SER A 98 14.78 12.54 14.44
N SER A 99 14.77 11.21 14.30
CA SER A 99 15.76 10.36 14.92
C SER A 99 17.10 10.42 14.21
N ARG A 100 18.18 10.65 14.97
CA ARG A 100 19.56 10.51 14.49
C ARG A 100 19.92 9.05 14.15
N ASN A 101 19.22 8.10 14.75
CA ASN A 101 19.39 6.67 14.48
C ASN A 101 18.00 6.00 14.36
N PRO A 102 17.38 6.03 13.17
CA PRO A 102 16.06 5.44 12.93
C PRO A 102 15.99 3.95 13.31
N GLN A 103 17.11 3.23 13.21
CA GLN A 103 17.17 1.80 13.52
C GLN A 103 16.96 1.47 14.99
N ARG A 104 17.15 2.42 15.92
CA ARG A 104 16.77 2.22 17.33
C ARG A 104 15.25 2.25 17.55
N MET A 105 14.50 2.91 16.66
CA MET A 105 13.05 3.02 16.76
C MET A 105 12.33 1.98 15.92
N LEU A 106 12.85 1.71 14.72
CA LEU A 106 12.34 0.68 13.82
C LEU A 106 13.52 -0.11 13.23
N PRO A 107 13.97 -1.16 13.94
CA PRO A 107 15.02 -2.03 13.43
C PRO A 107 14.60 -2.67 12.11
N SER A 108 15.54 -2.80 11.18
CA SER A 108 15.33 -3.61 9.98
C SER A 108 16.54 -4.51 9.71
N ARG A 109 16.27 -5.65 9.07
CA ARG A 109 17.29 -6.59 8.60
C ARG A 109 18.11 -6.08 7.41
N LEU A 110 17.80 -4.89 6.89
CA LEU A 110 18.45 -4.37 5.69
C LEU A 110 19.94 -4.10 5.96
N LYS A 111 20.77 -4.30 4.93
CA LYS A 111 22.19 -3.92 4.96
C LYS A 111 22.30 -2.42 5.29
N PRO A 112 23.36 -1.97 6.00
CA PRO A 112 23.49 -0.57 6.45
C PRO A 112 23.17 0.49 5.39
N LYS A 113 23.65 0.32 4.16
CA LYS A 113 23.41 1.25 3.04
C LYS A 113 21.96 1.36 2.55
N TYR A 114 21.09 0.43 2.94
CA TYR A 114 19.66 0.40 2.57
C TYR A 114 18.74 0.59 3.78
N ARG A 115 19.31 0.83 4.97
CA ARG A 115 18.52 1.18 6.14
C ARG A 115 17.95 2.59 5.97
N MET A 116 16.84 2.85 6.65
CA MET A 116 16.22 4.18 6.62
C MET A 116 17.24 5.24 7.06
N PRO A 117 17.52 6.26 6.22
CA PRO A 117 18.45 7.32 6.60
C PRO A 117 17.86 8.19 7.70
N SER A 118 18.72 8.88 8.44
CA SER A 118 18.28 9.91 9.38
C SER A 118 17.88 11.18 8.63
N TYR A 119 16.68 11.68 8.92
CA TYR A 119 16.22 12.99 8.46
C TYR A 119 16.27 14.06 9.57
N ALA A 120 16.97 13.80 10.68
CA ALA A 120 17.07 14.74 11.80
C ALA A 120 17.69 16.09 11.41
N HIS A 121 18.48 16.11 10.34
CA HIS A 121 19.10 17.30 9.77
C HIS A 121 18.12 18.20 8.99
N LEU A 122 16.95 17.69 8.61
CA LEU A 122 15.95 18.48 7.88
C LEU A 122 15.28 19.51 8.81
N PRO A 123 14.83 20.66 8.26
CA PRO A 123 14.01 21.62 8.98
C PRO A 123 12.80 20.96 9.63
N LYS A 124 12.40 21.47 10.80
CA LYS A 124 11.29 20.91 11.60
C LYS A 124 9.99 20.87 10.80
N GLU A 125 9.78 21.88 9.97
CA GLU A 125 8.63 22.08 9.11
C GLU A 125 8.54 20.98 8.05
N GLN A 126 9.68 20.60 7.47
CA GLN A 126 9.77 19.50 6.50
C GLN A 126 9.50 18.15 7.15
N ARG A 127 10.07 17.89 8.34
CA ARG A 127 9.79 16.66 9.09
C ARG A 127 8.32 16.55 9.49
N ARG A 128 7.71 17.65 9.95
CA ARG A 128 6.27 17.70 10.27
C ARG A 128 5.39 17.55 9.04
N LEU A 129 5.78 18.13 7.90
CA LEU A 129 5.08 17.96 6.63
C LEU A 129 5.02 16.49 6.22
N LEU A 130 6.16 15.79 6.25
CA LEU A 130 6.21 14.35 5.97
C LEU A 130 5.39 13.56 6.98
N ALA A 131 5.53 13.84 8.28
CA ALA A 131 4.80 13.15 9.33
C ALA A 131 3.28 13.24 9.13
N ARG A 132 2.75 14.44 8.88
CA ARG A 132 1.33 14.68 8.58
C ARG A 132 0.88 13.90 7.36
N TYR A 133 1.65 13.99 6.27
CA TYR A 133 1.32 13.30 5.05
C TYR A 133 1.28 11.78 5.22
N PHE A 134 2.32 11.17 5.80
CA PHE A 134 2.34 9.73 6.01
C PHE A 134 1.28 9.26 7.03
N ALA A 135 0.95 10.08 8.03
CA ALA A 135 -0.13 9.78 8.96
C ALA A 135 -1.51 9.82 8.28
N SER A 136 -1.66 10.59 7.20
CA SER A 136 -2.89 10.65 6.40
C SER A 136 -3.08 9.44 5.48
N LEU A 137 -2.03 8.66 5.22
CA LEU A 137 -2.12 7.45 4.40
C LEU A 137 -2.80 6.35 5.21
N LYS A 138 -4.01 5.98 4.81
CA LYS A 138 -4.85 5.02 5.51
C LYS A 138 -5.07 3.74 4.71
N VAL A 139 -5.41 2.68 5.42
CA VAL A 139 -5.85 1.40 4.87
C VAL A 139 -7.21 1.07 5.44
N LYS A 140 -8.05 0.39 4.66
CA LYS A 140 -9.33 -0.16 5.12
C LYS A 140 -9.10 -1.22 6.19
N ASP A 141 -9.98 -1.27 7.19
CA ASP A 141 -9.82 -2.15 8.36
C ASP A 141 -9.69 -3.63 7.97
N TRP A 142 -10.43 -4.07 6.96
CA TRP A 142 -10.39 -5.45 6.46
C TRP A 142 -9.03 -5.87 5.87
N TYR A 143 -8.17 -4.90 5.51
CA TYR A 143 -6.83 -5.14 4.96
C TYR A 143 -5.68 -4.73 5.90
N LEU A 144 -6.00 -4.17 7.07
CA LEU A 144 -5.00 -3.65 8.02
C LEU A 144 -4.03 -4.73 8.49
N LYS A 145 -4.53 -5.93 8.78
CA LYS A 145 -3.72 -7.06 9.25
C LYS A 145 -2.70 -7.50 8.20
N GLN A 146 -3.12 -7.58 6.94
CA GLN A 146 -2.31 -7.95 5.79
C GLN A 146 -1.24 -6.89 5.53
N ALA A 147 -1.60 -5.61 5.60
CA ALA A 147 -0.65 -4.50 5.44
C ALA A 147 0.46 -4.51 6.52
N ARG A 148 0.08 -4.73 7.79
CA ARG A 148 1.05 -4.86 8.90
C ARG A 148 1.91 -6.11 8.80
N ALA A 149 1.33 -7.24 8.40
CA ALA A 149 2.05 -8.47 8.14
C ALA A 149 3.13 -8.29 7.07
N ALA A 150 2.79 -7.60 5.97
CA ALA A 150 3.73 -7.28 4.91
C ALA A 150 4.87 -6.36 5.40
N GLU A 151 4.58 -5.31 6.19
CA GLU A 151 5.63 -4.48 6.80
C GLU A 151 6.57 -5.33 7.67
N TYR A 152 6.01 -6.15 8.56
CA TYR A 152 6.77 -7.02 9.45
C TYR A 152 7.71 -7.95 8.69
N GLU A 153 7.22 -8.61 7.64
CA GLU A 153 8.03 -9.51 6.82
C GLU A 153 9.17 -8.78 6.10
N LYS A 154 8.91 -7.55 5.58
CA LYS A 154 9.98 -6.74 4.97
C LYS A 154 11.04 -6.34 6.00
N LEU A 155 10.64 -5.96 7.21
CA LEU A 155 11.54 -5.53 8.27
C LEU A 155 12.37 -6.67 8.87
N THR A 156 11.75 -7.84 9.10
CA THR A 156 12.35 -8.95 9.87
C THR A 156 12.78 -10.13 9.00
N GLY A 157 12.18 -10.29 7.81
CA GLY A 157 12.37 -11.47 6.96
C GLY A 157 11.65 -12.71 7.47
N ARG A 158 10.83 -12.58 8.51
CA ARG A 158 10.04 -13.67 9.12
C ARG A 158 8.55 -13.39 8.90
N LYS A 159 7.72 -14.44 8.94
CA LYS A 159 6.26 -14.26 9.02
C LYS A 159 5.89 -13.65 10.38
N PRO A 160 4.88 -12.78 10.46
CA PRO A 160 4.39 -12.29 11.74
C PRO A 160 3.92 -13.46 12.61
N PRO A 161 4.13 -13.42 13.92
CA PRO A 161 3.60 -14.44 14.82
C PRO A 161 2.07 -14.51 14.72
N GLU A 162 1.53 -15.74 14.73
CA GLU A 162 0.09 -16.00 14.84
C GLU A 162 -0.44 -15.36 16.14
N GLU A 163 -1.61 -14.73 16.09
CA GLU A 163 -2.23 -14.08 17.25
C GLU A 163 -2.32 -15.06 18.43
N GLY A 164 -1.75 -14.68 19.58
CA GLY A 164 -1.74 -15.50 20.80
C GLY A 164 -0.41 -16.19 21.13
N LYS A 165 0.60 -16.13 20.25
CA LYS A 165 1.98 -16.55 20.59
C LYS A 165 2.89 -15.34 20.52
N ALA A 166 3.28 -14.82 21.69
CA ALA A 166 4.28 -13.74 21.75
C ALA A 166 5.55 -14.17 21.00
N ALA A 167 6.18 -13.24 20.29
CA ALA A 167 7.52 -13.46 19.78
C ALA A 167 8.45 -13.66 20.99
N GLU A 168 9.02 -14.86 21.13
CA GLU A 168 10.01 -15.13 22.17
C GLU A 168 11.18 -14.15 22.04
N PRO A 169 11.64 -13.52 23.13
CA PRO A 169 12.85 -12.74 23.11
C PRO A 169 14.06 -13.67 22.90
N GLU A 170 14.83 -13.45 21.84
CA GLU A 170 16.12 -14.12 21.65
C GLU A 170 17.13 -13.60 22.70
N HIS A 171 17.80 -14.54 23.38
CA HIS A 171 18.84 -14.35 24.40
C HIS A 171 20.13 -13.72 23.87
#